data_AF-A0A7S4IP43-F1
#
_entry.id   AF-A0A7S4IP43-F1
#
_cell.length_a   1.000
_cell.length_b   1.000
_cell.length_c   1.000
_cell.angle_alpha   90.00
_cell.angle_beta   90.00
_cell.angle_gamma   90.00
#
_symmetry.space_group_name_H-M   'P 1'
#
loop_
_entity.id
_entity.type
_entity.pdbx_description
1 polymer ?
#
loop_
_entity_poly.entity_id
_entity_poly.type
_entity_poly.pdbx_seq_one_letter_code
_entity_poly.pdbx_strand_id
1 'polypeptide(L)'
;YYKIPISFPSVFPTNTLQAQRFLQAMILDGKSKEIPKVSRSLWQAYWGGKGIDIGSPEGEGIKEALAGVMAESELERLLKLSTSPEAKEHLKNATQEAIDLGAFGAPWISVKLEGTEKREVFFGSDRFHLIGQLIGKEYKGPFPNRSKL
;
A
#
# COMPACT_ATOMS: atom_id res chain seq x y z
N TYR A 1 16.55 4.95 10.59
CA TYR A 1 15.76 6.18 10.46
C TYR A 1 14.29 5.96 10.85
N TYR A 2 13.48 5.22 10.08
CA TYR A 2 12.02 5.07 10.32
C TYR A 2 11.57 4.16 11.48
N LYS A 3 12.48 3.48 12.20
CA LYS A 3 12.18 2.51 13.30
C LYS A 3 11.05 1.52 12.96
N ILE A 4 10.94 1.15 11.70
CA ILE A 4 10.09 0.06 11.25
C ILE A 4 10.99 -1.18 11.13
N PRO A 5 10.63 -2.33 11.73
CA PRO A 5 11.35 -3.57 11.53
C PRO A 5 11.15 -4.03 10.09
N ILE A 6 12.24 -4.08 9.32
CA ILE A 6 12.27 -4.57 7.94
C ILE A 6 13.32 -5.68 7.88
N SER A 7 12.94 -6.81 7.29
CA SER A 7 13.78 -7.96 6.98
C SER A 7 13.47 -8.39 5.55
N PHE A 8 14.49 -8.69 4.77
CA PHE A 8 14.30 -9.21 3.42
C PHE A 8 13.75 -10.65 3.51
N PRO A 9 12.61 -10.93 2.86
CA PRO A 9 12.08 -12.29 2.81
C PRO A 9 12.91 -13.17 1.88
N SER A 10 13.06 -14.45 2.22
CA SER A 10 13.76 -15.43 1.37
C SER A 10 13.08 -15.66 0.02
N VAL A 11 11.77 -15.43 -0.04
CA VAL A 11 10.93 -15.53 -1.25
C VAL A 11 11.00 -14.28 -2.16
N PHE A 12 11.88 -13.32 -1.86
CA PHE A 12 12.01 -12.11 -2.69
C PHE A 12 12.66 -12.42 -4.06
N PRO A 13 12.15 -11.86 -5.19
CA PRO A 13 10.93 -11.05 -5.30
C PRO A 13 9.68 -11.92 -5.52
N THR A 14 8.66 -11.75 -4.67
CA THR A 14 7.33 -12.33 -4.91
C THR A 14 6.50 -11.51 -5.89
N ASN A 15 5.61 -12.18 -6.62
CA ASN A 15 4.61 -11.53 -7.46
C ASN A 15 3.43 -11.06 -6.60
N THR A 16 3.32 -9.75 -6.38
CA THR A 16 2.27 -9.17 -5.53
C THR A 16 0.94 -8.92 -6.25
N LEU A 17 0.72 -9.41 -7.47
CA LEU A 17 -0.46 -9.09 -8.28
C LEU A 17 -1.77 -9.44 -7.57
N GLN A 18 -1.85 -10.61 -6.92
CA GLN A 18 -3.05 -11.01 -6.19
C GLN A 18 -3.30 -10.10 -4.98
N ALA A 19 -2.25 -9.80 -4.19
CA ALA A 19 -2.35 -8.87 -3.07
C ALA A 19 -2.81 -7.47 -3.51
N GLN A 20 -2.29 -6.95 -4.63
CA GLN A 20 -2.70 -5.65 -5.14
C GLN A 20 -4.15 -5.65 -5.65
N ARG A 21 -4.60 -6.72 -6.32
CA ARG A 21 -6.01 -6.90 -6.73
C ARG A 21 -6.94 -7.04 -5.54
N PHE A 22 -6.51 -7.70 -4.46
CA PHE A 22 -7.27 -7.80 -3.22
C PHE A 22 -7.54 -6.42 -2.62
N LEU A 23 -6.54 -5.53 -2.61
CA LEU A 23 -6.75 -4.14 -2.17
C LEU A 23 -7.73 -3.39 -3.09
N GLN A 24 -7.74 -3.65 -4.41
CA GLN A 24 -8.75 -3.07 -5.30
C GLN A 24 -10.16 -3.61 -5.03
N ALA A 25 -10.29 -4.91 -4.75
CA ALA A 25 -11.56 -5.51 -4.36
C ALA A 25 -12.14 -4.84 -3.10
N MET A 26 -11.30 -4.48 -2.13
CA MET A 26 -11.74 -3.71 -0.95
C MET A 26 -12.26 -2.32 -1.32
N ILE A 27 -11.66 -1.65 -2.31
CA ILE A 27 -12.15 -0.34 -2.79
C ILE A 27 -13.53 -0.50 -3.39
N LEU A 28 -13.69 -1.47 -4.31
CA LEU A 28 -14.96 -1.74 -4.99
C LEU A 28 -16.07 -2.18 -4.02
N ASP A 29 -15.70 -2.83 -2.93
CA ASP A 29 -16.62 -3.25 -1.86
C ASP A 29 -16.95 -2.16 -0.84
N GLY A 30 -16.44 -0.92 -1.02
CA GLY A 30 -16.70 0.20 -0.11
C GLY A 30 -15.89 0.15 1.20
N LYS A 31 -14.85 -0.69 1.26
CA LYS A 31 -13.98 -0.90 2.43
C LYS A 31 -12.67 -0.12 2.38
N SER A 32 -12.61 0.96 1.60
CA SER A 32 -11.40 1.80 1.44
C SER A 32 -10.81 2.30 2.77
N LYS A 33 -11.65 2.50 3.80
CA LYS A 33 -11.21 2.94 5.13
C LYS A 33 -10.35 1.90 5.86
N GLU A 34 -10.46 0.62 5.51
CA GLU A 34 -9.73 -0.49 6.14
C GLU A 34 -8.38 -0.78 5.47
N ILE A 35 -8.15 -0.25 4.26
CA ILE A 35 -6.93 -0.47 3.47
C ILE A 35 -5.65 -0.15 4.24
N PRO A 36 -5.53 0.97 5.00
CA PRO A 36 -4.30 1.23 5.76
C PRO A 36 -3.96 0.15 6.78
N LYS A 37 -4.97 -0.52 7.37
CA LYS A 37 -4.78 -1.65 8.30
C LYS A 37 -4.36 -2.90 7.54
N VAL A 38 -5.06 -3.25 6.46
CA VAL A 38 -4.80 -4.45 5.65
C VAL A 38 -3.44 -4.37 4.95
N SER A 39 -3.14 -3.26 4.27
CA SER A 39 -1.84 -3.04 3.61
C SER A 39 -0.69 -3.13 4.59
N ARG A 40 -0.86 -2.63 5.83
CA ARG A 40 0.16 -2.78 6.88
C ARG A 40 0.39 -4.24 7.26
N SER A 41 -0.69 -5.02 7.42
CA SER A 41 -0.56 -6.44 7.76
C SER A 41 0.13 -7.24 6.66
N LEU A 42 -0.27 -7.05 5.39
CA LEU A 42 0.39 -7.66 4.24
C LEU A 42 1.87 -7.28 4.17
N TRP A 43 2.17 -5.99 4.38
CA TRP A 43 3.54 -5.51 4.36
C TRP A 43 4.38 -6.10 5.50
N GLN A 44 3.83 -6.22 6.70
CA GLN A 44 4.52 -6.84 7.85
C GLN A 44 4.67 -8.36 7.71
N ALA A 45 3.70 -9.04 7.10
CA ALA A 45 3.80 -10.46 6.82
C ALA A 45 4.99 -10.77 5.89
N TYR A 46 5.15 -9.96 4.84
CA TYR A 46 6.21 -10.13 3.85
C TYR A 46 7.56 -9.53 4.32
N TRP A 47 7.59 -8.27 4.76
CA TRP A 47 8.81 -7.53 5.12
C TRP A 47 9.14 -7.50 6.61
N GLY A 48 8.23 -7.92 7.50
CA GLY A 48 8.38 -7.75 8.95
C GLY A 48 9.14 -8.89 9.66
N GLY A 49 9.80 -9.78 8.91
CA GLY A 49 10.60 -10.88 9.46
C GLY A 49 9.95 -12.27 9.41
N LYS A 50 8.63 -12.35 9.17
CA LYS A 50 7.95 -13.65 8.95
C LYS A 50 8.24 -14.23 7.57
N GLY A 51 8.38 -13.37 6.56
CA GLY A 51 8.67 -13.78 5.18
C GLY A 51 7.55 -14.56 4.51
N ILE A 52 6.30 -14.30 4.90
CA ILE A 52 5.10 -14.94 4.33
C ILE A 52 4.96 -14.52 2.87
N ASP A 53 4.82 -15.49 1.98
CA ASP A 53 4.64 -15.26 0.55
C ASP A 53 3.21 -14.81 0.23
N ILE A 54 2.99 -13.49 0.21
CA ILE A 54 1.70 -12.89 -0.16
C ILE A 54 1.36 -13.02 -1.67
N GLY A 55 2.24 -13.63 -2.46
CA GLY A 55 2.00 -14.01 -3.85
C GLY A 55 1.72 -15.50 -4.05
N SER A 56 1.59 -16.26 -2.96
CA SER A 56 1.37 -17.71 -3.04
C SER A 56 0.06 -18.07 -3.73
N PRO A 57 -0.05 -19.27 -4.33
CA PRO A 57 -1.25 -19.72 -5.02
C PRO A 57 -2.51 -19.59 -4.16
N GLU A 58 -3.64 -19.33 -4.82
CA GLU A 58 -4.97 -19.28 -4.20
C GLU A 58 -5.12 -18.27 -3.04
N GLY A 59 -4.13 -17.39 -2.82
CA GLY A 59 -4.13 -16.39 -1.77
C GLY A 59 -3.81 -16.93 -0.38
N GLU A 60 -3.14 -18.08 -0.25
CA GLU A 60 -2.81 -18.66 1.06
C GLU A 60 -2.01 -17.71 1.95
N GLY A 61 -0.97 -17.05 1.43
CA GLY A 61 -0.19 -16.08 2.20
C GLY A 61 -0.98 -14.82 2.54
N ILE A 62 -2.00 -14.45 1.75
CA ILE A 62 -2.93 -13.36 2.09
C ILE A 62 -3.83 -13.80 3.25
N LYS A 63 -4.34 -15.04 3.23
CA LYS A 63 -5.12 -15.63 4.33
C LYS A 63 -4.33 -15.63 5.63
N GLU A 64 -3.09 -16.11 5.58
CA GLU A 64 -2.21 -16.12 6.75
C GLU A 64 -1.89 -14.70 7.25
N ALA A 65 -1.56 -13.79 6.33
CA ALA A 65 -1.23 -12.40 6.67
C ALA A 65 -2.39 -11.61 7.28
N LEU A 66 -3.64 -12.03 7.03
CA LEU A 66 -4.85 -11.36 7.49
C LEU A 66 -5.65 -12.15 8.53
N ALA A 67 -5.10 -13.28 9.01
CA ALA A 67 -5.66 -14.02 10.12
C ALA A 67 -5.80 -13.12 11.35
N GLY A 68 -7.03 -12.98 11.87
CA GLY A 68 -7.36 -12.08 12.98
C GLY A 68 -7.41 -10.58 12.64
N VAL A 69 -7.14 -10.19 11.39
CA VAL A 69 -7.27 -8.81 10.91
C VAL A 69 -8.68 -8.54 10.39
N MET A 70 -9.29 -9.54 9.75
CA MET A 70 -10.65 -9.52 9.22
C MET A 70 -11.31 -10.91 9.33
N ALA A 71 -12.63 -10.98 9.17
CA ALA A 71 -13.36 -12.25 9.21
C ALA A 71 -13.02 -13.13 8.00
N GLU A 72 -12.93 -14.45 8.20
CA GLU A 72 -12.57 -15.40 7.15
C GLU A 72 -13.55 -15.38 5.97
N SER A 73 -14.86 -15.37 6.25
CA SER A 73 -15.90 -15.27 5.21
C SER A 73 -15.81 -13.99 4.38
N GLU A 74 -15.40 -12.87 5.01
CA GLU A 74 -15.16 -11.62 4.33
C GLU A 74 -13.91 -11.70 3.44
N LEU A 75 -12.83 -12.26 3.98
CA LEU A 75 -11.57 -12.46 3.27
C LEU A 75 -11.78 -13.31 2.02
N GLU A 76 -12.45 -14.46 2.14
CA GLU A 76 -12.73 -15.34 1.01
C GLU A 76 -13.57 -14.66 -0.07
N ARG A 77 -14.59 -13.90 0.34
CA ARG A 77 -15.42 -13.13 -0.60
C ARG A 77 -14.58 -12.07 -1.34
N LEU A 78 -13.69 -11.36 -0.65
CA LEU A 78 -12.79 -10.37 -1.26
C LEU A 78 -11.72 -11.01 -2.15
N LEU A 79 -11.18 -12.18 -1.77
CA LEU A 79 -10.30 -12.96 -2.63
C LEU A 79 -11.02 -13.34 -3.93
N LYS A 80 -12.27 -13.80 -3.84
CA LYS A 80 -13.08 -14.09 -5.04
C LYS A 80 -13.29 -12.83 -5.88
N LEU A 81 -13.70 -11.71 -5.27
CA LEU A 81 -13.87 -10.43 -5.96
C LEU A 81 -12.58 -9.93 -6.62
N SER A 82 -11.42 -10.17 -6.03
CA SER A 82 -10.12 -9.77 -6.60
C SER A 82 -9.81 -10.43 -7.96
N THR A 83 -10.51 -11.51 -8.29
CA THR A 83 -10.37 -12.21 -9.58
C THR A 83 -11.27 -11.64 -10.68
N SER A 84 -12.21 -10.76 -10.31
CA SER A 84 -13.20 -10.20 -11.24
C SER A 84 -12.55 -9.29 -12.29
N PRO A 85 -13.17 -9.12 -13.47
CA PRO A 85 -12.73 -8.15 -14.47
C PRO A 85 -12.61 -6.74 -13.90
N GLU A 86 -13.55 -6.32 -13.06
CA GLU A 86 -13.61 -4.98 -12.48
C GLU A 86 -12.42 -4.72 -11.55
N ALA A 87 -12.05 -5.68 -10.68
CA ALA A 87 -10.88 -5.53 -9.81
C ALA A 87 -9.57 -5.47 -10.60
N LYS A 88 -9.48 -6.24 -11.71
CA LYS A 88 -8.33 -6.23 -12.62
C LYS A 88 -8.20 -4.89 -13.34
N GLU A 89 -9.30 -4.37 -13.86
CA GLU A 89 -9.35 -3.10 -14.55
C GLU A 89 -9.08 -1.92 -13.61
N HIS A 90 -9.64 -1.95 -12.39
CA HIS A 90 -9.36 -0.93 -11.39
C HIS A 90 -7.87 -0.86 -11.03
N LEU A 91 -7.19 -2.02 -10.87
CA LEU A 91 -5.74 -2.05 -10.65
C LEU A 91 -4.97 -1.47 -11.83
N LYS A 92 -5.36 -1.84 -13.06
CA LYS A 92 -4.72 -1.36 -14.29
C LYS A 92 -4.84 0.16 -14.39
N ASN A 93 -6.03 0.70 -14.15
CA ASN A 93 -6.30 2.14 -14.23
C ASN A 93 -5.55 2.93 -13.16
N ALA A 94 -5.53 2.45 -11.91
CA ALA A 94 -4.76 3.08 -10.83
C ALA A 94 -3.24 3.08 -11.13
N THR A 95 -2.74 2.00 -11.75
CA THR A 95 -1.33 1.93 -12.17
C THR A 95 -1.06 2.86 -13.34
N GLN A 96 -1.99 2.96 -14.30
CA GLN A 96 -1.87 3.86 -15.44
C GLN A 96 -1.88 5.32 -15.01
N GLU A 97 -2.70 5.72 -14.03
CA GLU A 97 -2.68 7.08 -13.49
C GLU A 97 -1.29 7.46 -12.95
N ALA A 98 -0.61 6.54 -12.27
CA ALA A 98 0.76 6.77 -11.81
C ALA A 98 1.75 6.93 -12.99
N ILE A 99 1.62 6.09 -14.03
CA ILE A 99 2.45 6.16 -15.24
C ILE A 99 2.22 7.50 -15.97
N ASP A 100 0.97 7.95 -16.09
CA ASP A 100 0.60 9.21 -16.73
C ASP A 100 1.19 10.42 -15.97
N LEU A 101 1.42 10.26 -14.66
CA LEU A 101 2.13 11.22 -13.81
C LEU A 101 3.66 11.10 -13.88
N GLY A 102 4.20 10.23 -14.74
CA GLY A 102 5.63 10.03 -14.93
C GLY A 102 6.28 9.03 -13.98
N ALA A 103 5.50 8.19 -13.29
CA ALA A 103 6.06 7.22 -12.36
C ALA A 103 6.94 6.17 -13.07
N PHE A 104 8.18 6.04 -12.59
CA PHE A 104 9.12 4.98 -13.01
C PHE A 104 9.41 3.96 -11.90
N GLY A 105 8.78 4.14 -10.73
CA GLY A 105 8.97 3.30 -9.55
C GLY A 105 8.02 3.68 -8.42
N ALA A 106 8.11 2.96 -7.30
CA ALA A 106 7.29 3.20 -6.11
C ALA A 106 8.15 3.34 -4.83
N PRO A 107 7.68 4.09 -3.81
CA PRO A 107 6.44 4.87 -3.81
C PRO A 107 6.54 6.11 -4.71
N TRP A 108 5.40 6.42 -5.35
CA TRP A 108 5.19 7.65 -6.13
C TRP A 108 4.08 8.45 -5.45
N ILE A 109 4.41 9.67 -4.99
CA ILE A 109 3.49 10.49 -4.20
C ILE A 109 3.13 11.72 -5.03
N SER A 110 1.87 11.85 -5.42
CA SER A 110 1.32 13.04 -6.07
C SER A 110 0.58 13.90 -5.04
N VAL A 111 0.87 15.20 -5.03
CA VAL A 111 0.25 16.19 -4.13
C VAL A 111 -0.45 17.25 -4.97
N LYS A 112 -1.78 17.35 -4.86
CA LYS A 112 -2.56 18.43 -5.48
C LYS A 112 -2.37 19.73 -4.70
N LEU A 113 -2.00 20.81 -5.38
CA LEU A 113 -1.82 22.11 -4.74
C LEU A 113 -3.16 22.77 -4.44
N GLU A 114 -3.34 23.25 -3.21
CA GLU A 114 -4.58 23.87 -2.75
C GLU A 114 -4.99 25.03 -3.66
N GLY A 115 -6.28 25.07 -4.04
CA GLY A 115 -6.83 26.09 -4.93
C GLY A 115 -6.43 25.98 -6.40
N THR A 116 -5.76 24.89 -6.82
CA THR A 116 -5.35 24.70 -8.22
C THR A 116 -5.60 23.26 -8.71
N GLU A 117 -5.55 23.05 -10.01
CA GLU A 117 -5.50 21.71 -10.62
C GLU A 117 -4.08 21.15 -10.79
N LYS A 118 -3.06 21.91 -10.37
CA LYS A 118 -1.65 21.48 -10.47
C LYS A 118 -1.34 20.41 -9.45
N ARG A 119 -0.46 19.49 -9.85
CA ARG A 119 0.08 18.42 -9.02
C ARG A 119 1.60 18.46 -9.04
N GLU A 120 2.20 18.30 -7.86
CA GLU A 120 3.63 18.05 -7.71
C GLU A 120 3.84 16.57 -7.38
N VAL A 121 4.94 15.99 -7.85
CA VAL A 121 5.24 14.56 -7.71
C VAL A 121 6.57 14.33 -7.01
N PHE A 122 6.61 13.32 -6.15
CA PHE A 122 7.79 12.94 -5.39
C PHE A 122 7.99 11.42 -5.45
N PHE A 123 9.20 11.00 -5.84
CA PHE A 123 9.61 9.60 -5.79
C PHE A 123 10.37 9.29 -4.51
N GLY A 124 10.08 8.13 -3.91
CA GLY A 124 10.81 7.61 -2.76
C GLY A 124 10.19 7.98 -1.41
N SER A 125 10.73 7.39 -0.34
CA SER A 125 10.23 7.56 1.03
C SER A 125 10.89 8.71 1.80
N ASP A 126 11.83 9.43 1.19
CA ASP A 126 12.73 10.40 1.82
C ASP A 126 12.39 11.87 1.49
N ARG A 127 11.33 12.12 0.71
CA ARG A 127 10.89 13.47 0.29
C ARG A 127 9.83 14.13 1.16
N PHE A 128 9.48 13.54 2.30
CA PHE A 128 8.43 14.08 3.18
C PHE A 128 8.70 15.50 3.70
N HIS A 129 9.96 15.91 3.83
CA HIS A 129 10.31 17.28 4.20
C HIS A 129 9.96 18.30 3.10
N LEU A 130 10.19 17.95 1.83
CA LEU A 130 9.79 18.77 0.68
C LEU A 130 8.27 18.83 0.54
N ILE A 131 7.60 17.68 0.75
CA ILE A 131 6.13 17.64 0.78
C ILE A 131 5.60 18.58 1.85
N GLY A 132 6.16 18.52 3.08
CA GLY A 132 5.79 19.43 4.17
C GLY A 132 5.93 20.90 3.77
N GLN A 133 7.09 21.28 3.21
CA GLN A 133 7.31 22.64 2.71
C GLN A 133 6.26 23.04 1.65
N LEU A 134 5.95 22.14 0.71
CA LEU A 134 4.99 22.39 -0.36
C LEU A 134 3.58 22.68 0.16
N ILE A 135 3.14 21.95 1.19
CA ILE A 135 1.80 22.10 1.78
C ILE A 135 1.76 23.06 2.99
N GLY A 136 2.84 23.82 3.22
CA GLY A 136 2.92 24.75 4.35
C GLY A 136 2.87 24.09 5.73
N LYS A 137 3.36 22.85 5.86
CA LYS A 137 3.43 22.10 7.11
C LYS A 137 4.87 21.86 7.54
N GLU A 138 5.15 22.10 8.82
CA GLU A 138 6.44 21.77 9.43
C GLU A 138 6.70 20.25 9.40
N TYR A 139 7.87 19.85 8.89
CA TYR A 139 8.31 18.46 8.96
C TYR A 139 9.02 18.17 10.29
N LYS A 140 8.35 17.44 11.18
CA LYS A 140 8.86 17.07 12.52
C LYS A 140 9.68 15.78 12.54
N GLY A 141 10.19 15.34 11.39
CA GLY A 141 10.83 14.03 11.24
C GLY A 141 9.82 12.87 11.16
N PRO A 142 10.31 11.62 11.10
CA PRO A 142 9.47 10.43 10.97
C PRO A 142 8.69 10.07 12.25
N PHE A 143 8.98 10.71 13.39
CA PHE A 143 8.28 10.52 14.68
C PHE A 143 7.74 11.84 15.22
N PRO A 144 6.70 12.41 14.60
CA PRO A 144 6.21 13.74 14.95
C PRO A 144 5.68 13.87 16.38
N ASN A 145 5.32 12.75 17.03
CA ASN A 145 4.71 12.69 18.36
C ASN A 145 5.64 12.13 19.46
N ARG A 146 6.88 11.74 19.15
CA ARG A 146 7.82 11.35 20.21
C ARG A 146 8.40 12.62 20.82
N SER A 147 8.18 12.80 22.13
CA SER A 147 8.87 13.84 22.91
C SER A 147 10.37 13.74 22.63
N LYS A 148 11.03 14.88 22.42
CA LYS A 148 12.49 14.96 22.40
C LYS A 148 12.95 14.57 23.82
N LEU A 149 13.34 13.31 24.00
CA LEU A 149 14.15 12.88 25.14
C LEU A 149 15.62 13.18 24.81
#